data_AF-A0A9X8G5P5-F1
#
_entry.id   AF-A0A9X8G5P5-F1
#
_cell.length_a   1.000
_cell.length_b   1.000
_cell.length_c   1.000
_cell.angle_alpha   90.00
_cell.angle_beta   90.00
_cell.angle_gamma   90.00
#
_symmetry.space_group_name_H-M   'P 1'
#
loop_
_entity.id
_entity.type
_entity.pdbx_description
1 polymer ?
#
loop_
_entity_poly.entity_id
_entity_poly.type
_entity_poly.pdbx_seq_one_letter_code
_entity_poly.pdbx_strand_id
1 'polypeptide(L)'
;MLNYDWTTNLSPLNGVPMYNYPTSRDLPDEFHPRNSYTDKLLSLVKQLKENFTQSHLSMLISPTKEQLADVEKMGELHAKYLMNLFCKDSLFSEDEYYRMIEKVRSYCDVVTDTDLEKYDSQYKTIDRPLVSEYLYDDDFFAYWRVAGNNPLAIKGVVEIPGKFPITDEIYQKVMGDDDTLTDALSEKRIYMIDYETLDGATAEDGVEKPESDSSSKSVIGYSYMAIAMFAVQKGTGKLKTVAIQCGQSSSDDNPLFSPSDNDTYRWGWQMAKMVVHAADKAEHQLCHHLGVTHLVSEAFALATIRNFTTDHPVYRLLISHIEGTNRINHNAILALLGPQKFVDNLIAAELGTLANKTIEMRLSFDFYENFLPRDLENRNVSDTTAFPDYPYRDDGLLLWNAIRNWVGKYISLIYPGDLQLNSDNELQSWMQDIVDNGKIKGFRVVSTRDDLSDVLTMIIFTASVQHAALNFPQKSHMMYAPAMVGSLTEKKPVNLAGNTKAHWISMLPGTVRAAAKIQIYTLLAGVYNGYLGEYVDKNGNEIFNQSDDEFIYSALVEFRDELSAISAKIKSRNEKRYHPYETLIPANIPASVNI
;
A
#
# COMPACT_ATOMS: atom_id res chain seq x y z
N MET A 1 -8.54 27.55 -22.28
CA MET A 1 -8.31 26.27 -21.59
C MET A 1 -6.81 26.10 -21.48
N LEU A 2 -6.28 25.91 -20.27
CA LEU A 2 -4.91 25.44 -20.08
C LEU A 2 -4.88 24.00 -20.65
N ASN A 3 -3.98 23.71 -21.59
CA ASN A 3 -3.93 22.39 -22.24
C ASN A 3 -3.22 21.39 -21.31
N TYR A 4 -3.98 20.67 -20.48
CA TYR A 4 -3.47 19.54 -19.71
C TYR A 4 -3.58 18.25 -20.50
N ASP A 5 -2.61 17.94 -21.35
CA ASP A 5 -2.73 16.81 -22.27
C ASP A 5 -2.50 15.45 -21.58
N TRP A 6 -3.15 14.41 -22.09
CA TRP A 6 -2.88 13.03 -21.72
C TRP A 6 -1.62 12.52 -22.41
N THR A 7 -0.90 11.59 -21.77
CA THR A 7 0.14 10.78 -22.39
C THR A 7 0.05 9.35 -21.89
N THR A 8 0.52 8.41 -22.71
CA THR A 8 0.77 7.02 -22.32
C THR A 8 2.24 6.65 -22.48
N ASN A 9 3.11 7.62 -22.68
CA ASN A 9 4.52 7.43 -23.04
C ASN A 9 5.45 7.89 -21.91
N LEU A 10 5.10 7.56 -20.66
CA LEU A 10 5.93 7.81 -19.49
C LEU A 10 6.56 6.50 -19.02
N SER A 11 7.87 6.36 -19.20
CA SER A 11 8.63 5.21 -18.72
C SER A 11 8.75 5.24 -17.18
N PRO A 12 8.64 4.10 -16.48
CA PRO A 12 8.50 2.74 -17.05
C PRO A 12 7.04 2.30 -17.32
N LEU A 13 6.04 3.11 -16.98
CA LEU A 13 4.61 2.77 -17.05
C LEU A 13 3.99 3.03 -18.44
N ASN A 14 4.69 2.63 -19.50
CA ASN A 14 4.21 2.84 -20.87
C ASN A 14 2.85 2.16 -21.08
N GLY A 15 1.88 2.91 -21.62
CA GLY A 15 0.50 2.46 -21.84
C GLY A 15 -0.52 3.00 -20.82
N VAL A 16 -0.07 3.37 -19.61
CA VAL A 16 -0.91 3.94 -18.55
C VAL A 16 -1.17 5.42 -18.82
N PRO A 17 -2.45 5.87 -18.85
CA PRO A 17 -2.77 7.28 -19.04
C PRO A 17 -2.34 8.13 -17.85
N MET A 18 -1.60 9.19 -18.14
CA MET A 18 -1.06 10.12 -17.15
C MET A 18 -0.99 11.54 -17.71
N TYR A 19 -0.73 12.51 -16.84
CA TYR A 19 -0.49 13.88 -17.27
C TYR A 19 0.78 14.03 -18.11
N ASN A 20 0.64 14.58 -19.33
CA ASN A 20 1.72 14.85 -20.26
C ASN A 20 2.49 16.10 -19.86
N TYR A 21 3.46 15.93 -18.97
CA TYR A 21 4.30 17.03 -18.53
C TYR A 21 5.80 16.71 -18.66
N PRO A 22 6.64 17.64 -19.17
CA PRO A 22 8.07 17.43 -19.24
C PRO A 22 8.65 17.17 -17.85
N THR A 23 9.25 16.00 -17.63
CA THR A 23 9.90 15.60 -16.38
C THR A 23 11.04 16.53 -15.94
N SER A 24 11.54 17.35 -16.86
CA SER A 24 12.55 18.37 -16.59
C SER A 24 12.02 19.60 -15.85
N ARG A 25 10.69 19.84 -15.83
CA ARG A 25 10.05 20.98 -15.17
C ARG A 25 9.23 20.54 -13.97
N ASP A 26 8.88 21.49 -13.11
CA ASP A 26 7.96 21.26 -12.01
C ASP A 26 6.51 21.35 -12.51
N LEU A 27 5.60 20.57 -11.93
CA LEU A 27 4.20 20.58 -12.34
C LEU A 27 3.55 21.96 -12.12
N PRO A 28 2.45 22.27 -12.84
CA PRO A 28 1.64 23.44 -12.53
C PRO A 28 1.08 23.40 -11.09
N ASP A 29 0.91 24.59 -10.50
CA ASP A 29 0.49 24.77 -9.10
C ASP A 29 -0.85 24.11 -8.75
N GLU A 30 -1.78 23.98 -9.71
CA GLU A 30 -3.06 23.31 -9.53
C GLU A 30 -2.96 21.81 -9.19
N PHE A 31 -1.83 21.16 -9.50
CA PHE A 31 -1.59 19.76 -9.14
C PHE A 31 -0.85 19.62 -7.81
N HIS A 32 -0.38 20.72 -7.22
CA HIS A 32 0.37 20.68 -5.98
C HIS A 32 -0.56 20.50 -4.77
N PRO A 33 -0.12 19.76 -3.75
CA PRO A 33 -0.83 19.76 -2.48
C PRO A 33 -0.70 21.13 -1.79
N ARG A 34 -1.60 21.41 -0.86
CA ARG A 34 -1.57 22.66 -0.07
C ARG A 34 -0.36 22.69 0.87
N ASN A 35 0.00 23.88 1.36
CA ASN A 35 1.22 24.11 2.16
C ASN A 35 1.37 23.18 3.39
N SER A 36 0.28 22.74 4.01
CA SER A 36 0.33 21.82 5.16
C SER A 36 0.98 20.48 4.85
N TYR A 37 0.99 20.06 3.58
CA TYR A 37 1.72 18.89 3.12
C TYR A 37 3.21 19.04 3.34
N THR A 38 3.78 20.15 2.85
CA THR A 38 5.22 20.44 2.94
C THR A 38 5.66 20.60 4.39
N ASP A 39 4.84 21.22 5.25
CA ASP A 39 5.13 21.35 6.68
C ASP A 39 5.21 19.99 7.38
N LYS A 40 4.28 19.08 7.08
CA LYS A 40 4.27 17.71 7.62
C LYS A 40 5.47 16.91 7.11
N LEU A 41 5.78 17.03 5.82
CA LEU A 41 6.94 16.39 5.21
C LEU A 41 8.25 16.84 5.87
N LEU A 42 8.44 18.15 6.05
CA LEU A 42 9.61 18.72 6.73
C LEU A 42 9.78 18.19 8.17
N SER A 43 8.68 18.05 8.90
CA SER A 43 8.69 17.47 10.25
C SER A 43 9.25 16.03 10.25
N LEU A 44 8.79 15.19 9.33
CA LEU A 44 9.25 13.81 9.22
C LEU A 44 10.69 13.72 8.72
N VAL A 45 11.09 14.57 7.78
CA VAL A 45 12.47 14.65 7.31
C VAL A 45 13.41 15.02 8.45
N LYS A 46 13.00 15.93 9.34
CA LYS A 46 13.78 16.24 10.55
C LYS A 46 13.91 15.02 11.47
N GLN A 47 12.83 14.27 11.70
CA GLN A 47 12.88 13.05 12.49
C GLN A 47 13.81 11.99 11.85
N LEU A 48 13.74 11.83 10.53
CA LEU A 48 14.58 10.90 9.78
C LEU A 48 16.05 11.30 9.81
N LYS A 49 16.36 12.59 9.66
CA LYS A 49 17.72 13.11 9.83
C LYS A 49 18.26 12.69 11.19
N GLU A 50 17.52 12.98 12.26
CA GLU A 50 17.92 12.64 13.63
C GLU A 50 18.17 11.13 13.78
N ASN A 51 17.23 10.29 13.35
CA ASN A 51 17.37 8.83 13.43
C ASN A 51 18.58 8.33 12.63
N PHE A 52 18.75 8.83 11.40
CA PHE A 52 19.82 8.45 10.50
C PHE A 52 21.19 8.84 11.06
N THR A 53 21.36 10.07 11.53
CA THR A 53 22.59 10.56 12.18
C THR A 53 22.91 9.69 13.41
N GLN A 54 21.95 9.51 14.33
CA GLN A 54 22.17 8.72 15.55
C GLN A 54 22.48 7.24 15.26
N SER A 55 21.86 6.66 14.23
CA SER A 55 22.17 5.30 13.80
C SER A 55 23.63 5.18 13.34
N HIS A 56 24.13 6.12 12.55
CA HIS A 56 25.52 6.10 12.07
C HIS A 56 26.53 6.41 13.17
N LEU A 57 26.22 7.35 14.07
CA LEU A 57 27.06 7.61 15.26
C LEU A 57 27.23 6.36 16.13
N SER A 58 26.17 5.56 16.27
CA SER A 58 26.24 4.33 17.07
C SER A 58 27.12 3.22 16.47
N MET A 59 27.50 3.33 15.19
CA MET A 59 28.38 2.40 14.49
C MET A 59 29.87 2.80 14.56
N LEU A 60 30.22 3.89 15.26
CA LEU A 60 31.60 4.36 15.37
C LEU A 60 32.22 3.97 16.73
N ILE A 61 33.33 3.25 16.71
CA ILE A 61 34.13 2.97 17.91
C ILE A 61 35.20 4.06 18.08
N SER A 62 35.06 4.86 19.15
CA SER A 62 36.01 5.94 19.52
C SER A 62 36.28 6.95 18.38
N PRO A 63 35.23 7.61 17.83
CA PRO A 63 35.36 8.45 16.65
C PRO A 63 36.23 9.69 16.87
N THR A 64 36.96 10.07 15.83
CA THR A 64 37.65 11.37 15.76
C THR A 64 36.65 12.52 15.60
N LYS A 65 37.10 13.76 15.88
CA LYS A 65 36.27 14.96 15.64
C LYS A 65 35.87 15.12 14.16
N GLU A 66 36.72 14.69 13.23
CA GLU A 66 36.42 14.74 11.80
C GLU A 66 35.29 13.77 11.44
N GLN A 67 35.35 12.52 11.92
CA GLN A 67 34.30 11.52 11.67
C GLN A 67 32.95 11.95 12.25
N LEU A 68 32.93 12.57 13.43
CA LEU A 68 31.71 13.13 14.01
C LEU A 68 31.13 14.26 13.13
N ALA A 69 31.99 15.14 12.60
CA ALA A 69 31.56 16.23 11.72
C ALA A 69 31.07 15.72 10.36
N ASP A 70 31.70 14.67 9.81
CA ASP A 70 31.27 14.02 8.58
C ASP A 70 29.88 13.39 8.72
N VAL A 71 29.60 12.65 9.81
CA VAL A 71 28.28 12.05 10.05
C VAL A 71 27.20 13.12 10.13
N GLU A 72 27.47 14.26 10.78
CA GLU A 72 26.47 15.32 10.84
C GLU A 72 26.28 16.03 9.50
N LYS A 73 27.36 16.26 8.74
CA LYS A 73 27.26 16.75 7.35
C LYS A 73 26.46 15.77 6.48
N MET A 74 26.66 14.47 6.64
CA MET A 74 25.90 13.43 5.94
C MET A 74 24.42 13.49 6.31
N GLY A 75 24.07 13.69 7.59
CA GLY A 75 22.69 13.88 8.03
C GLY A 75 22.00 15.07 7.34
N GLU A 76 22.68 16.22 7.27
CA GLU A 76 22.17 17.40 6.55
C GLU A 76 21.95 17.14 5.05
N LEU A 77 22.91 16.47 4.39
CA LEU A 77 22.75 16.08 2.99
C LEU A 77 21.62 15.06 2.80
N HIS A 78 21.44 14.14 3.76
CA HIS A 78 20.35 13.17 3.73
C HIS A 78 18.98 13.84 3.84
N ALA A 79 18.84 14.84 4.71
CA ALA A 79 17.59 15.60 4.82
C ALA A 79 17.23 16.28 3.48
N LYS A 80 18.22 16.86 2.79
CA LYS A 80 18.03 17.45 1.46
C LYS A 80 17.70 16.40 0.40
N TYR A 81 18.35 15.23 0.45
CA TYR A 81 18.02 14.10 -0.43
C TYR A 81 16.55 13.72 -0.31
N LEU A 82 16.06 13.52 0.92
CA LEU A 82 14.69 13.13 1.17
C LEU A 82 13.68 14.19 0.71
N MET A 83 13.96 15.48 0.94
CA MET A 83 13.10 16.57 0.45
C MET A 83 13.06 16.59 -1.08
N ASN A 84 14.20 16.38 -1.75
CA ASN A 84 14.28 16.39 -3.21
C ASN A 84 13.44 15.29 -3.87
N LEU A 85 13.11 14.19 -3.16
CA LEU A 85 12.21 13.15 -3.67
C LEU A 85 10.76 13.64 -3.89
N PHE A 86 10.33 14.67 -3.14
CA PHE A 86 8.94 15.16 -3.15
C PHE A 86 8.80 16.61 -3.63
N CYS A 87 9.74 17.46 -3.21
CA CYS A 87 9.80 18.89 -3.52
C CYS A 87 11.13 19.14 -4.25
N LYS A 88 11.15 18.88 -5.56
CA LYS A 88 12.33 19.02 -6.44
C LYS A 88 13.14 20.27 -6.09
N ASP A 89 14.36 20.09 -5.59
CA ASP A 89 15.29 21.15 -5.24
C ASP A 89 16.41 21.20 -6.29
N SER A 90 16.41 22.25 -7.11
CA SER A 90 17.37 22.43 -8.20
C SER A 90 18.82 22.64 -7.72
N LEU A 91 19.03 22.88 -6.42
CA LEU A 91 20.35 23.10 -5.82
C LEU A 91 20.92 21.85 -5.12
N PHE A 92 20.17 20.75 -5.06
CA PHE A 92 20.64 19.51 -4.45
C PHE A 92 21.54 18.70 -5.39
N SER A 93 22.66 18.20 -4.88
CA SER A 93 23.60 17.33 -5.61
C SER A 93 23.57 15.91 -5.05
N GLU A 94 22.98 14.97 -5.81
CA GLU A 94 23.03 13.54 -5.49
C GLU A 94 24.49 13.03 -5.37
N ASP A 95 25.39 13.50 -6.23
CA ASP A 95 26.81 13.11 -6.22
C ASP A 95 27.55 13.53 -4.94
N GLU A 96 27.22 14.69 -4.36
CA GLU A 96 27.79 15.07 -3.06
C GLU A 96 27.26 14.16 -1.94
N TYR A 97 25.96 13.88 -1.96
CA TYR A 97 25.32 13.01 -0.96
C TYR A 97 25.88 11.58 -0.99
N TYR A 98 25.97 10.95 -2.16
CA TYR A 98 26.48 9.58 -2.27
C TYR A 98 27.96 9.47 -1.89
N ARG A 99 28.81 10.43 -2.30
CA ARG A 99 30.21 10.46 -1.86
C ARG A 99 30.35 10.62 -0.36
N MET A 100 29.50 11.44 0.27
CA MET A 100 29.50 11.59 1.72
C MET A 100 29.07 10.29 2.42
N ILE A 101 28.02 9.62 1.92
CA ILE A 101 27.59 8.32 2.44
C ILE A 101 28.70 7.28 2.34
N GLU A 102 29.36 7.19 1.19
CA GLU A 102 30.46 6.25 0.98
C GLU A 102 31.63 6.55 1.92
N LYS A 103 32.00 7.83 2.07
CA LYS A 103 33.01 8.27 3.03
C LYS A 103 32.65 7.81 4.45
N VAL A 104 31.44 8.11 4.93
CA VAL A 104 31.01 7.74 6.28
C VAL A 104 31.02 6.23 6.49
N ARG A 105 30.45 5.48 5.54
CA ARG A 105 30.40 4.01 5.62
C ARG A 105 31.78 3.36 5.64
N SER A 106 32.80 3.99 5.02
CA SER A 106 34.16 3.43 4.96
C SER A 106 34.86 3.29 6.33
N TYR A 107 34.39 4.01 7.35
CA TYR A 107 34.91 3.94 8.71
C TYR A 107 33.84 3.67 9.77
N CYS A 108 32.61 3.35 9.36
CA CYS A 108 31.67 2.68 10.26
C CYS A 108 32.19 1.27 10.52
N ASP A 109 32.20 0.86 11.79
CA ASP A 109 32.56 -0.51 12.11
C ASP A 109 31.55 -1.47 11.47
N VAL A 110 32.04 -2.56 10.89
CA VAL A 110 31.17 -3.61 10.34
C VAL A 110 30.33 -4.11 11.50
N VAL A 111 29.00 -4.01 11.38
CA VAL A 111 28.09 -4.59 12.36
C VAL A 111 28.43 -6.09 12.46
N THR A 112 29.09 -6.47 13.56
CA THR A 112 29.53 -7.86 13.82
C THR A 112 28.38 -8.74 14.29
N ASP A 113 27.24 -8.13 14.55
CA ASP A 113 26.03 -8.81 14.95
C ASP A 113 25.45 -9.64 13.81
N THR A 114 25.23 -10.92 14.08
CA THR A 114 24.70 -11.87 13.11
C THR A 114 23.21 -12.11 13.31
N ASP A 115 22.61 -11.60 14.38
CA ASP A 115 21.21 -11.79 14.74
C ASP A 115 20.36 -10.55 14.35
N LEU A 116 19.16 -10.43 14.92
CA LEU A 116 18.20 -9.37 14.64
C LEU A 116 18.57 -8.00 15.23
N GLU A 117 19.47 -7.98 16.21
CA GLU A 117 19.94 -6.78 16.90
C GLU A 117 20.53 -5.74 15.93
N LYS A 118 21.13 -6.18 14.81
CA LYS A 118 21.57 -5.26 13.74
C LYS A 118 20.43 -4.48 13.08
N TYR A 119 19.23 -5.06 12.97
CA TYR A 119 18.05 -4.38 12.43
C TYR A 119 17.40 -3.50 13.50
N ASP A 120 17.32 -4.00 14.73
CA ASP A 120 16.78 -3.25 15.87
C ASP A 120 17.58 -1.98 16.13
N SER A 121 18.90 -2.05 16.02
CA SER A 121 19.80 -0.93 16.28
C SER A 121 19.61 0.25 15.31
N GLN A 122 18.91 0.08 14.18
CA GLN A 122 18.62 1.14 13.20
C GLN A 122 17.49 2.09 13.66
N TYR A 123 16.73 1.68 14.67
CA TYR A 123 15.66 2.46 15.28
C TYR A 123 16.20 3.17 16.54
N LYS A 124 16.51 4.47 16.41
CA LYS A 124 17.06 5.30 17.49
C LYS A 124 16.04 6.27 18.05
N THR A 125 15.46 7.08 17.17
CA THR A 125 14.46 8.11 17.52
C THR A 125 13.12 7.85 16.82
N ILE A 126 13.09 6.86 15.94
CA ILE A 126 11.87 6.30 15.36
C ILE A 126 11.59 4.99 16.09
N ASP A 127 10.35 4.82 16.54
CA ASP A 127 9.93 3.60 17.22
C ASP A 127 9.96 2.41 16.27
N ARG A 128 10.32 1.24 16.82
CA ARG A 128 10.14 -0.03 16.10
C ARG A 128 8.65 -0.25 15.85
N PRO A 129 8.27 -0.72 14.67
CA PRO A 129 6.87 -0.89 14.34
C PRO A 129 6.26 -2.10 15.04
N LEU A 130 4.93 -2.10 15.18
CA LEU A 130 4.13 -3.15 15.84
C LEU A 130 4.59 -4.56 15.48
N VAL A 131 4.80 -4.82 14.18
CA VAL A 131 5.14 -6.15 13.68
C VAL A 131 6.44 -6.73 14.26
N SER A 132 7.34 -5.89 14.77
CA SER A 132 8.58 -6.36 15.41
C SER A 132 8.33 -7.21 16.66
N GLU A 133 7.18 -7.02 17.33
CA GLU A 133 6.77 -7.79 18.51
C GLU A 133 6.09 -9.13 18.17
N TYR A 134 5.61 -9.29 16.93
CA TYR A 134 4.76 -10.41 16.48
C TYR A 134 5.40 -11.24 15.36
N LEU A 135 6.72 -11.11 15.17
CA LEU A 135 7.48 -11.72 14.07
C LEU A 135 7.21 -13.23 13.90
N TYR A 136 7.09 -13.96 15.02
CA TYR A 136 6.92 -15.41 15.02
C TYR A 136 5.48 -15.86 15.25
N ASP A 137 4.54 -14.92 15.43
CA ASP A 137 3.15 -15.23 15.77
C ASP A 137 2.34 -15.62 14.52
N ASP A 138 1.78 -16.82 14.53
CA ASP A 138 1.00 -17.36 13.40
C ASP A 138 -0.43 -16.84 13.35
N ASP A 139 -0.99 -16.43 14.49
CA ASP A 139 -2.30 -15.75 14.56
C ASP A 139 -2.16 -14.33 14.01
N PHE A 140 -1.06 -13.63 14.33
CA PHE A 140 -0.76 -12.33 13.72
C PHE A 140 -0.52 -12.46 12.22
N PHE A 141 0.21 -13.48 11.77
CA PHE A 141 0.38 -13.75 10.34
C PHE A 141 -0.96 -13.98 9.63
N ALA A 142 -1.90 -14.72 10.22
CA ALA A 142 -3.24 -14.89 9.66
C ALA A 142 -4.03 -13.56 9.67
N TYR A 143 -4.06 -12.87 10.81
CA TYR A 143 -4.78 -11.60 10.99
C TYR A 143 -4.29 -10.49 10.04
N TRP A 144 -3.01 -10.52 9.67
CA TRP A 144 -2.44 -9.61 8.67
C TRP A 144 -3.24 -9.64 7.35
N ARG A 145 -3.79 -10.78 6.93
CA ARG A 145 -4.52 -10.91 5.65
C ARG A 145 -5.84 -10.15 5.64
N VAL A 146 -6.34 -9.76 6.80
CA VAL A 146 -7.62 -9.05 6.96
C VAL A 146 -7.48 -7.64 7.54
N ALA A 147 -6.33 -7.33 8.16
CA ALA A 147 -6.09 -6.07 8.88
C ALA A 147 -4.72 -5.43 8.62
N GLY A 148 -3.88 -6.02 7.75
CA GLY A 148 -2.55 -5.51 7.40
C GLY A 148 -2.55 -4.66 6.12
N ASN A 149 -1.40 -4.60 5.44
CA ASN A 149 -1.23 -3.76 4.25
C ASN A 149 -1.97 -4.25 3.00
N ASN A 150 -2.25 -5.55 2.88
CA ASN A 150 -2.90 -6.13 1.69
C ASN A 150 -4.17 -6.93 2.04
N PRO A 151 -5.24 -6.27 2.50
CA PRO A 151 -6.48 -6.96 2.80
C PRO A 151 -7.23 -7.44 1.55
N LEU A 152 -6.75 -7.17 0.33
CA LEU A 152 -7.43 -7.53 -0.92
C LEU A 152 -7.04 -8.91 -1.47
N ALA A 153 -5.88 -9.45 -1.06
CA ALA A 153 -5.36 -10.70 -1.61
C ALA A 153 -6.17 -11.94 -1.21
N ILE A 154 -6.77 -11.92 -0.01
CA ILE A 154 -7.49 -13.08 0.54
C ILE A 154 -8.84 -13.29 -0.17
N LYS A 155 -9.11 -14.54 -0.54
CA LYS A 155 -10.34 -14.96 -1.24
C LYS A 155 -10.92 -16.21 -0.55
N GLY A 156 -12.25 -16.25 -0.41
CA GLY A 156 -12.96 -17.48 -0.05
C GLY A 156 -13.02 -18.42 -1.24
N VAL A 157 -12.79 -19.72 -0.99
CA VAL A 157 -12.78 -20.74 -2.05
C VAL A 157 -13.92 -21.73 -1.89
N VAL A 158 -14.50 -22.13 -3.02
CA VAL A 158 -15.51 -23.21 -3.09
C VAL A 158 -14.89 -24.56 -3.37
N GLU A 159 -13.68 -24.56 -3.94
CA GLU A 159 -12.86 -25.73 -4.25
C GLU A 159 -11.40 -25.36 -4.05
N ILE A 160 -10.61 -26.27 -3.49
CA ILE A 160 -9.18 -26.07 -3.31
C ILE A 160 -8.48 -26.36 -4.64
N PRO A 161 -7.64 -25.45 -5.16
CA PRO A 161 -6.95 -25.66 -6.43
C PRO A 161 -6.13 -26.94 -6.41
N GLY A 162 -6.20 -27.76 -7.47
CA GLY A 162 -5.45 -29.02 -7.57
C GLY A 162 -3.92 -28.85 -7.50
N LYS A 163 -3.41 -27.63 -7.73
CA LYS A 163 -1.99 -27.26 -7.53
C LYS A 163 -1.57 -27.09 -6.07
N PHE A 164 -2.51 -27.20 -5.12
CA PHE A 164 -2.29 -27.11 -3.67
C PHE A 164 -2.84 -28.37 -2.98
N PRO A 165 -2.04 -29.45 -2.88
CA PRO A 165 -2.51 -30.80 -2.52
C PRO A 165 -2.66 -30.99 -1.01
N ILE A 166 -3.44 -30.14 -0.36
CA ILE A 166 -3.73 -30.24 1.07
C ILE A 166 -4.56 -31.49 1.38
N THR A 167 -4.31 -32.12 2.53
CA THR A 167 -5.03 -33.31 3.00
C THR A 167 -5.74 -33.03 4.32
N ASP A 168 -6.77 -33.82 4.63
CA ASP A 168 -7.44 -33.76 5.95
C ASP A 168 -6.44 -33.91 7.10
N GLU A 169 -5.43 -34.78 6.95
CA GLU A 169 -4.41 -34.98 7.99
C GLU A 169 -3.62 -33.69 8.30
N ILE A 170 -3.26 -32.90 7.27
CA ILE A 170 -2.56 -31.63 7.49
C ILE A 170 -3.52 -30.59 8.07
N TYR A 171 -4.75 -30.52 7.53
CA TYR A 171 -5.78 -29.60 8.01
C TYR A 171 -6.09 -29.82 9.51
N GLN A 172 -6.31 -31.07 9.91
CA GLN A 172 -6.67 -31.46 11.28
C GLN A 172 -5.55 -31.19 12.30
N LYS A 173 -4.27 -31.21 11.88
CA LYS A 173 -3.15 -30.79 12.75
C LYS A 173 -3.27 -29.35 13.24
N VAL A 174 -3.94 -28.49 12.47
CA VAL A 174 -4.17 -27.08 12.83
C VAL A 174 -5.57 -26.87 13.40
N MET A 175 -6.57 -27.56 12.86
CA MET A 175 -7.99 -27.26 13.10
C MET A 175 -8.66 -28.19 14.13
N GLY A 176 -8.03 -29.31 14.46
CA GLY A 176 -8.57 -30.34 15.35
C GLY A 176 -9.10 -31.56 14.59
N ASP A 177 -9.06 -32.72 15.25
CA ASP A 177 -9.50 -34.02 14.69
C ASP A 177 -11.03 -34.11 14.51
N ASP A 178 -11.79 -33.16 15.07
CA ASP A 178 -13.25 -33.04 14.98
C ASP A 178 -13.72 -32.16 13.80
N ASP A 179 -12.79 -31.72 12.94
CA ASP A 179 -13.07 -30.94 11.73
C ASP A 179 -12.50 -31.62 10.48
N THR A 180 -13.02 -31.28 9.30
CA THR A 180 -12.56 -31.82 8.01
C THR A 180 -12.53 -30.72 6.95
N LEU A 181 -11.72 -30.91 5.91
CA LEU A 181 -11.70 -30.04 4.73
C LEU A 181 -13.08 -29.97 4.07
N THR A 182 -13.78 -31.10 3.99
CA THR A 182 -15.12 -31.19 3.37
C THR A 182 -16.12 -30.34 4.14
N ASP A 183 -16.17 -30.46 5.47
CA ASP A 183 -17.07 -29.68 6.31
C ASP A 183 -16.71 -28.19 6.21
N ALA A 184 -15.42 -27.85 6.32
CA ALA A 184 -14.95 -26.48 6.22
C ALA A 184 -15.26 -25.80 4.88
N LEU A 185 -15.17 -26.51 3.76
CA LEU A 185 -15.61 -25.98 2.46
C LEU A 185 -17.12 -25.77 2.43
N SER A 186 -17.90 -26.74 2.91
CA SER A 186 -19.36 -26.64 2.93
C SER A 186 -19.87 -25.49 3.82
N GLU A 187 -19.12 -25.18 4.88
CA GLU A 187 -19.37 -24.10 5.84
C GLU A 187 -18.73 -22.78 5.42
N LYS A 188 -18.09 -22.70 4.24
CA LYS A 188 -17.39 -21.52 3.70
C LYS A 188 -16.31 -20.96 4.65
N ARG A 189 -15.57 -21.83 5.33
CA ARG A 189 -14.53 -21.46 6.28
C ARG A 189 -13.11 -21.47 5.71
N ILE A 190 -12.92 -21.82 4.43
CA ILE A 190 -11.60 -21.91 3.80
C ILE A 190 -11.33 -20.67 2.94
N TYR A 191 -10.16 -20.07 3.16
CA TYR A 191 -9.69 -18.88 2.47
C TYR A 191 -8.27 -19.10 1.96
N MET A 192 -7.93 -18.52 0.82
CA MET A 192 -6.61 -18.66 0.20
C MET A 192 -6.09 -17.33 -0.30
N ILE A 193 -4.76 -17.22 -0.30
CA ILE A 193 -4.00 -16.24 -1.11
C ILE A 193 -3.19 -17.03 -2.13
N ASP A 194 -3.19 -16.55 -3.37
CA ASP A 194 -2.47 -17.15 -4.49
C ASP A 194 -1.83 -16.05 -5.32
N TYR A 195 -0.49 -15.98 -5.27
CA TYR A 195 0.28 -14.92 -5.93
C TYR A 195 0.62 -15.24 -7.39
N GLU A 196 -0.19 -16.06 -8.07
CA GLU A 196 -0.10 -16.29 -9.51
C GLU A 196 -0.22 -14.99 -10.33
N THR A 197 -0.82 -13.92 -9.77
CA THR A 197 -0.81 -12.56 -10.35
C THR A 197 0.60 -12.07 -10.69
N LEU A 198 1.62 -12.54 -9.97
CA LEU A 198 3.02 -12.16 -10.15
C LEU A 198 3.74 -12.97 -11.24
N ASP A 199 3.03 -13.79 -12.02
CA ASP A 199 3.63 -14.56 -13.12
C ASP A 199 4.45 -13.67 -14.07
N GLY A 200 5.66 -14.10 -14.39
CA GLY A 200 6.63 -13.32 -15.17
C GLY A 200 7.30 -12.15 -14.43
N ALA A 201 6.98 -11.89 -13.16
CA ALA A 201 7.58 -10.85 -12.32
C ALA A 201 8.16 -11.42 -11.01
N THR A 202 8.85 -12.54 -11.12
CA THR A 202 9.60 -13.19 -10.04
C THR A 202 11.08 -13.30 -10.35
N ALA A 203 11.87 -13.68 -9.35
CA ALA A 203 13.31 -13.89 -9.43
C ALA A 203 13.70 -15.26 -8.88
N GLU A 204 13.08 -16.34 -9.39
CA GLU A 204 13.27 -17.68 -8.82
C GLU A 204 14.72 -18.19 -8.94
N ASP A 205 15.37 -17.84 -10.06
CA ASP A 205 16.77 -18.16 -10.36
C ASP A 205 17.77 -17.13 -9.80
N GLY A 206 17.27 -16.06 -9.19
CA GLY A 206 18.05 -14.96 -8.65
C GLY A 206 18.30 -13.84 -9.68
N VAL A 207 18.16 -12.60 -9.23
CA VAL A 207 18.47 -11.39 -10.02
C VAL A 207 19.49 -10.55 -9.26
N GLU A 208 20.59 -10.17 -9.92
CA GLU A 208 21.62 -9.32 -9.33
C GLU A 208 21.24 -7.85 -9.44
N LYS A 209 21.17 -7.15 -8.30
CA LYS A 209 20.87 -5.72 -8.23
C LYS A 209 21.72 -5.01 -7.18
N PRO A 210 21.84 -3.67 -7.23
CA PRO A 210 22.38 -2.91 -6.11
C PRO A 210 21.64 -3.19 -4.79
N GLU A 211 22.38 -3.17 -3.68
CA GLU A 211 21.79 -3.31 -2.34
C GLU A 211 20.82 -2.15 -2.04
N SER A 212 21.13 -0.94 -2.48
CA SER A 212 20.28 0.25 -2.41
C SER A 212 20.67 1.27 -3.48
N ASP A 213 19.91 2.36 -3.56
CA ASP A 213 20.17 3.54 -4.41
C ASP A 213 21.51 4.23 -4.14
N SER A 214 22.04 4.01 -2.94
CA SER A 214 23.23 4.63 -2.37
C SER A 214 24.35 3.63 -2.14
N SER A 215 24.30 2.44 -2.74
CA SER A 215 25.30 1.38 -2.56
C SER A 215 25.70 0.79 -3.91
N SER A 216 27.01 0.71 -4.18
CA SER A 216 27.57 0.04 -5.36
C SER A 216 27.71 -1.48 -5.18
N LYS A 217 27.39 -2.00 -3.99
CA LYS A 217 27.45 -3.44 -3.69
C LYS A 217 26.27 -4.15 -4.35
N SER A 218 26.58 -5.10 -5.23
CA SER A 218 25.59 -6.03 -5.78
C SER A 218 25.12 -7.06 -4.75
N VAL A 219 23.84 -7.42 -4.82
CA VAL A 219 23.22 -8.53 -4.09
C VAL A 219 22.32 -9.32 -5.02
N ILE A 220 22.28 -10.64 -4.86
CA ILE A 220 21.34 -11.50 -5.58
C ILE A 220 20.04 -11.54 -4.77
N GLY A 221 18.93 -11.21 -5.43
CA GLY A 221 17.59 -11.25 -4.86
C GLY A 221 16.76 -12.38 -5.44
N TYR A 222 15.95 -13.03 -4.60
CA TYR A 222 14.98 -14.05 -4.97
C TYR A 222 13.55 -13.62 -4.59
N SER A 223 12.57 -14.05 -5.37
CA SER A 223 11.13 -13.93 -5.08
C SER A 223 10.36 -15.05 -5.78
N TYR A 224 9.17 -15.37 -5.28
CA TYR A 224 8.38 -16.55 -5.67
C TYR A 224 6.88 -16.25 -5.68
N MET A 225 6.10 -17.06 -6.39
CA MET A 225 4.63 -17.02 -6.39
C MET A 225 4.07 -18.00 -5.35
N ALA A 226 3.99 -17.59 -4.09
CA ALA A 226 3.51 -18.46 -3.01
C ALA A 226 1.98 -18.67 -3.06
N ILE A 227 1.53 -19.78 -2.47
CA ILE A 227 0.13 -20.05 -2.15
C ILE A 227 0.03 -20.28 -0.64
N ALA A 228 -0.94 -19.66 0.03
CA ALA A 228 -1.21 -19.98 1.44
C ALA A 228 -2.71 -20.18 1.67
N MET A 229 -3.01 -21.16 2.52
CA MET A 229 -4.37 -21.51 2.92
C MET A 229 -4.59 -21.14 4.38
N PHE A 230 -5.77 -20.59 4.64
CA PHE A 230 -6.26 -20.21 5.95
C PHE A 230 -7.63 -20.84 6.18
N ALA A 231 -7.99 -21.04 7.46
CA ALA A 231 -9.32 -21.51 7.82
C ALA A 231 -9.84 -20.80 9.07
N VAL A 232 -11.15 -20.55 9.11
CA VAL A 232 -11.83 -20.03 10.30
C VAL A 232 -12.09 -21.19 11.26
N GLN A 233 -11.58 -21.08 12.49
CA GLN A 233 -11.70 -22.11 13.51
C GLN A 233 -13.10 -22.14 14.13
N LYS A 234 -13.68 -23.35 14.25
CA LYS A 234 -14.96 -23.56 14.96
C LYS A 234 -14.86 -23.09 16.41
N GLY A 235 -15.95 -22.51 16.92
CA GLY A 235 -16.04 -22.01 18.29
C GLY A 235 -15.36 -20.67 18.54
N THR A 236 -14.11 -20.48 18.09
CA THR A 236 -13.38 -19.21 18.31
C THR A 236 -13.64 -18.17 17.22
N GLY A 237 -13.95 -18.60 15.99
CA GLY A 237 -14.12 -17.71 14.83
C GLY A 237 -12.81 -17.07 14.34
N LYS A 238 -11.65 -17.49 14.88
CA LYS A 238 -10.35 -16.94 14.50
C LYS A 238 -9.88 -17.51 13.16
N LEU A 239 -9.29 -16.66 12.33
CA LEU A 239 -8.58 -17.10 11.13
C LEU A 239 -7.24 -17.73 11.52
N LYS A 240 -6.98 -18.96 11.08
CA LYS A 240 -5.75 -19.71 11.33
C LYS A 240 -5.02 -19.98 10.02
N THR A 241 -3.70 -19.90 10.04
CA THR A 241 -2.88 -20.33 8.89
C THR A 241 -2.79 -21.85 8.90
N VAL A 242 -3.18 -22.51 7.80
CA VAL A 242 -3.20 -23.97 7.69
C VAL A 242 -1.95 -24.47 7.01
N ALA A 243 -1.64 -23.95 5.82
CA ALA A 243 -0.48 -24.40 5.06
C ALA A 243 0.02 -23.34 4.07
N ILE A 244 1.30 -23.45 3.69
CA ILE A 244 1.99 -22.62 2.70
C ILE A 244 2.67 -23.52 1.68
N GLN A 245 2.59 -23.16 0.41
CA GLN A 245 3.40 -23.70 -0.67
C GLN A 245 4.22 -22.56 -1.27
N CYS A 246 5.55 -22.71 -1.36
CA CYS A 246 6.46 -21.65 -1.81
C CYS A 246 6.58 -21.55 -3.35
N GLY A 247 5.55 -21.98 -4.09
CA GLY A 247 5.50 -21.98 -5.54
C GLY A 247 4.16 -22.49 -6.09
N GLN A 248 4.03 -22.49 -7.41
CA GLN A 248 2.75 -22.74 -8.12
C GLN A 248 2.53 -24.20 -8.55
N SER A 249 3.53 -25.06 -8.42
CA SER A 249 3.43 -26.48 -8.73
C SER A 249 3.66 -27.31 -7.47
N SER A 250 2.87 -28.37 -7.29
CA SER A 250 3.19 -29.40 -6.30
C SER A 250 4.36 -30.24 -6.81
N SER A 251 5.49 -30.15 -6.13
CA SER A 251 6.70 -30.93 -6.40
C SER A 251 7.56 -31.02 -5.14
N ASP A 252 8.60 -31.85 -5.17
CA ASP A 252 9.58 -31.94 -4.08
C ASP A 252 10.29 -30.59 -3.82
N ASP A 253 10.32 -29.69 -4.80
CA ASP A 253 10.86 -28.32 -4.65
C ASP A 253 9.86 -27.34 -4.01
N ASN A 254 8.58 -27.73 -3.89
CA ASN A 254 7.47 -26.94 -3.39
C ASN A 254 6.60 -27.78 -2.43
N PRO A 255 7.14 -28.30 -1.32
CA PRO A 255 6.32 -29.05 -0.38
C PRO A 255 5.32 -28.13 0.33
N LEU A 256 4.31 -28.74 0.95
CA LEU A 256 3.42 -28.04 1.88
C LEU A 256 4.12 -27.87 3.23
N PHE A 257 4.19 -26.62 3.68
CA PHE A 257 4.64 -26.23 5.01
C PHE A 257 3.40 -25.99 5.88
N SER A 258 3.35 -26.56 7.07
CA SER A 258 2.25 -26.39 8.04
C SER A 258 2.82 -25.94 9.38
N PRO A 259 2.08 -25.14 10.17
CA PRO A 259 2.45 -24.87 11.56
C PRO A 259 2.64 -26.17 12.36
N SER A 260 3.57 -26.15 13.30
CA SER A 260 3.83 -27.27 14.22
C SER A 260 4.52 -26.79 15.49
N ASP A 261 4.15 -27.38 16.63
CA ASP A 261 4.82 -27.17 17.91
C ASP A 261 6.19 -27.87 18.00
N ASN A 262 6.54 -28.71 17.03
CA ASN A 262 7.85 -29.35 16.98
C ASN A 262 8.91 -28.36 16.48
N ASP A 263 9.85 -28.01 17.37
CA ASP A 263 10.90 -27.03 17.10
C ASP A 263 11.80 -27.40 15.88
N THR A 264 11.86 -28.69 15.52
CA THR A 264 12.55 -29.17 14.30
C THR A 264 12.01 -28.53 13.01
N TYR A 265 10.75 -28.14 13.00
CA TYR A 265 10.05 -27.59 11.83
C TYR A 265 9.93 -26.06 11.87
N ARG A 266 10.27 -25.44 13.01
CA ARG A 266 10.07 -24.03 13.27
C ARG A 266 10.66 -23.14 12.19
N TRP A 267 11.93 -23.33 11.84
CA TRP A 267 12.62 -22.44 10.91
C TRP A 267 12.23 -22.67 9.45
N GLY A 268 11.89 -23.90 9.05
CA GLY A 268 11.30 -24.15 7.73
C GLY A 268 9.97 -23.41 7.58
N TRP A 269 9.15 -23.42 8.64
CA TRP A 269 7.91 -22.67 8.70
C TRP A 269 8.13 -21.14 8.64
N GLN A 270 9.05 -20.57 9.43
CA GLN A 270 9.34 -19.14 9.38
C GLN A 270 9.88 -18.69 8.00
N MET A 271 10.71 -19.52 7.36
CA MET A 271 11.20 -19.26 6.00
C MET A 271 10.05 -19.28 4.98
N ALA A 272 9.11 -20.23 5.09
CA ALA A 272 7.93 -20.27 4.23
C ALA A 272 7.03 -19.03 4.40
N LYS A 273 6.81 -18.56 5.64
CA LYS A 273 6.11 -17.29 5.91
C LYS A 273 6.82 -16.10 5.25
N MET A 274 8.15 -16.07 5.28
CA MET A 274 8.94 -15.01 4.64
C MET A 274 8.77 -15.01 3.11
N VAL A 275 8.67 -16.17 2.48
CA VAL A 275 8.36 -16.28 1.04
C VAL A 275 6.99 -15.68 0.73
N VAL A 276 5.97 -15.96 1.55
CA VAL A 276 4.64 -15.33 1.40
C VAL A 276 4.72 -13.82 1.57
N HIS A 277 5.47 -13.32 2.56
CA HIS A 277 5.65 -11.87 2.76
C HIS A 277 6.37 -11.20 1.58
N ALA A 278 7.34 -11.87 0.96
CA ALA A 278 8.00 -11.37 -0.25
C ALA A 278 7.04 -11.23 -1.43
N ALA A 279 6.21 -12.24 -1.67
CA ALA A 279 5.18 -12.21 -2.71
C ALA A 279 4.11 -11.13 -2.40
N ASP A 280 3.60 -11.12 -1.16
CA ASP A 280 2.60 -10.16 -0.69
C ASP A 280 3.06 -8.72 -0.85
N LYS A 281 4.32 -8.42 -0.53
CA LYS A 281 4.88 -7.09 -0.71
C LYS A 281 4.91 -6.67 -2.19
N ALA A 282 5.29 -7.58 -3.08
CA ALA A 282 5.36 -7.28 -4.51
C ALA A 282 3.97 -6.98 -5.08
N GLU A 283 3.00 -7.87 -4.83
CA GLU A 283 1.62 -7.67 -5.28
C GLU A 283 0.99 -6.43 -4.64
N HIS A 284 1.13 -6.25 -3.32
CA HIS A 284 0.64 -5.08 -2.62
C HIS A 284 1.14 -3.77 -3.23
N GLN A 285 2.45 -3.60 -3.34
CA GLN A 285 3.02 -2.32 -3.74
C GLN A 285 2.74 -1.99 -5.20
N LEU A 286 2.84 -2.99 -6.09
CA LEU A 286 2.73 -2.79 -7.53
C LEU A 286 1.28 -2.80 -8.00
N CYS A 287 0.52 -3.79 -7.56
CA CYS A 287 -0.83 -4.02 -8.06
C CYS A 287 -1.84 -3.22 -7.24
N HIS A 288 -1.90 -3.43 -5.93
CA HIS A 288 -2.99 -2.86 -5.13
C HIS A 288 -2.76 -1.38 -4.74
N HIS A 289 -1.56 -1.04 -4.30
CA HIS A 289 -1.23 0.32 -3.87
C HIS A 289 -1.01 1.22 -5.10
N LEU A 290 0.05 1.01 -5.86
CA LEU A 290 0.33 1.85 -7.03
C LEU A 290 -0.72 1.70 -8.13
N GLY A 291 -1.03 0.46 -8.52
CA GLY A 291 -1.90 0.16 -9.66
C GLY A 291 -3.36 0.63 -9.48
N VAL A 292 -4.02 0.24 -8.37
CA VAL A 292 -5.47 0.48 -8.21
C VAL A 292 -5.86 1.69 -7.37
N THR A 293 -4.93 2.33 -6.63
CA THR A 293 -5.22 3.63 -6.00
C THR A 293 -4.58 4.77 -6.79
N HIS A 294 -3.25 4.90 -6.73
CA HIS A 294 -2.51 6.01 -7.33
C HIS A 294 -2.85 6.24 -8.82
N LEU A 295 -2.68 5.21 -9.65
CA LEU A 295 -2.82 5.35 -11.10
C LEU A 295 -4.28 5.36 -11.57
N VAL A 296 -5.23 4.87 -10.76
CA VAL A 296 -6.67 5.03 -11.02
C VAL A 296 -7.09 6.46 -10.70
N SER A 297 -6.72 6.97 -9.52
CA SER A 297 -7.01 8.34 -9.10
C SER A 297 -6.36 9.40 -10.01
N GLU A 298 -5.18 9.13 -10.58
CA GLU A 298 -4.52 9.95 -11.61
C GLU A 298 -5.48 10.36 -12.73
N ALA A 299 -6.22 9.38 -13.26
CA ALA A 299 -7.07 9.59 -14.42
C ALA A 299 -8.28 10.46 -14.06
N PHE A 300 -8.91 10.21 -12.92
CA PHE A 300 -10.03 11.03 -12.46
C PHE A 300 -9.58 12.45 -12.10
N ALA A 301 -8.42 12.61 -11.48
CA ALA A 301 -7.85 13.91 -11.15
C ALA A 301 -7.60 14.74 -12.43
N LEU A 302 -6.91 14.16 -13.41
CA LEU A 302 -6.61 14.87 -14.66
C LEU A 302 -7.87 15.21 -15.46
N ALA A 303 -8.81 14.28 -15.58
CA ALA A 303 -10.09 14.55 -16.24
C ALA A 303 -10.87 15.66 -15.55
N THR A 304 -10.88 15.70 -14.21
CA THR A 304 -11.59 16.72 -13.42
C THR A 304 -11.03 18.12 -13.71
N ILE A 305 -9.70 18.29 -13.68
CA ILE A 305 -9.05 19.56 -13.97
C ILE A 305 -9.22 20.00 -15.43
N ARG A 306 -9.30 19.04 -16.37
CA ARG A 306 -9.46 19.33 -17.81
C ARG A 306 -10.85 19.79 -18.21
N ASN A 307 -11.89 19.22 -17.61
CA ASN A 307 -13.26 19.30 -18.15
C ASN A 307 -14.19 20.21 -17.35
N PHE A 308 -13.86 20.55 -16.10
CA PHE A 308 -14.70 21.40 -15.28
C PHE A 308 -14.14 22.81 -15.09
N THR A 309 -15.04 23.78 -15.03
CA THR A 309 -14.77 25.06 -14.40
C THR A 309 -14.72 24.92 -12.87
N THR A 310 -14.04 25.84 -12.18
CA THR A 310 -13.89 25.77 -10.71
C THR A 310 -15.21 25.91 -9.96
N ASP A 311 -16.22 26.48 -10.60
CA ASP A 311 -17.56 26.69 -10.02
C ASP A 311 -18.49 25.50 -10.23
N HIS A 312 -18.09 24.53 -11.07
CA HIS A 312 -18.91 23.37 -11.37
C HIS A 312 -19.17 22.53 -10.10
N PRO A 313 -20.42 22.11 -9.80
CA PRO A 313 -20.72 21.39 -8.57
C PRO A 313 -19.91 20.10 -8.39
N VAL A 314 -19.74 19.31 -9.46
CA VAL A 314 -18.92 18.09 -9.39
C VAL A 314 -17.43 18.39 -9.18
N TYR A 315 -16.91 19.50 -9.70
CA TYR A 315 -15.54 19.94 -9.39
C TYR A 315 -15.40 20.30 -7.91
N ARG A 316 -16.35 21.07 -7.36
CA ARG A 316 -16.39 21.43 -5.94
C ARG A 316 -16.45 20.18 -5.05
N LEU A 317 -17.18 19.15 -5.45
CA LEU A 317 -17.18 17.87 -4.73
C LEU A 317 -15.84 17.15 -4.82
N LEU A 318 -15.17 17.14 -5.98
CA LEU A 318 -13.98 16.29 -6.19
C LEU A 318 -12.65 16.96 -5.83
N ILE A 319 -12.55 18.29 -5.78
CA ILE A 319 -11.24 18.98 -5.71
C ILE A 319 -10.41 18.59 -4.48
N SER A 320 -11.03 18.42 -3.30
CA SER A 320 -10.32 17.94 -2.10
C SER A 320 -9.85 16.48 -2.22
N HIS A 321 -10.50 15.68 -3.08
CA HIS A 321 -10.20 14.26 -3.29
C HIS A 321 -9.18 14.00 -4.39
N ILE A 322 -8.74 15.04 -5.11
CA ILE A 322 -7.70 14.96 -6.15
C ILE A 322 -6.46 15.79 -5.81
N GLU A 323 -6.50 16.53 -4.69
CA GLU A 323 -5.37 17.35 -4.22
C GLU A 323 -4.08 16.52 -4.19
N GLY A 324 -3.02 16.99 -4.85
CA GLY A 324 -1.70 16.36 -4.80
C GLY A 324 -1.55 15.02 -5.54
N THR A 325 -2.62 14.43 -6.09
CA THR A 325 -2.58 13.10 -6.72
C THR A 325 -1.67 13.05 -7.94
N ASN A 326 -1.85 13.94 -8.92
CA ASN A 326 -0.96 13.96 -10.08
C ASN A 326 0.49 14.31 -9.69
N ARG A 327 0.67 15.12 -8.63
CA ARG A 327 2.00 15.47 -8.11
C ARG A 327 2.73 14.27 -7.52
N ILE A 328 2.10 13.53 -6.62
CA ILE A 328 2.76 12.38 -5.99
C ILE A 328 3.04 11.28 -7.01
N ASN A 329 2.16 11.08 -8.00
CA ASN A 329 2.36 10.11 -9.08
C ASN A 329 3.51 10.50 -10.00
N HIS A 330 3.59 11.79 -10.37
CA HIS A 330 4.72 12.31 -11.15
C HIS A 330 6.05 12.10 -10.39
N ASN A 331 6.08 12.44 -9.10
CA ASN A 331 7.24 12.22 -8.24
C ASN A 331 7.61 10.74 -8.15
N ALA A 332 6.64 9.83 -8.01
CA ALA A 332 6.90 8.39 -7.95
C ALA A 332 7.62 7.87 -9.21
N ILE A 333 7.25 8.35 -10.39
CA ILE A 333 7.95 8.00 -11.65
C ILE A 333 9.41 8.43 -11.60
N LEU A 334 9.68 9.66 -11.17
CA LEU A 334 11.03 10.22 -11.19
C LEU A 334 11.92 9.64 -10.08
N ALA A 335 11.35 9.45 -8.90
CA ALA A 335 12.09 9.15 -7.68
C ALA A 335 12.07 7.67 -7.29
N LEU A 336 11.03 6.92 -7.65
CA LEU A 336 10.80 5.56 -7.11
C LEU A 336 10.84 4.45 -8.17
N LEU A 337 10.36 4.72 -9.38
CA LEU A 337 10.14 3.69 -10.43
C LEU A 337 11.28 3.57 -11.45
N GLY A 338 12.36 4.33 -11.30
CA GLY A 338 13.52 4.26 -12.20
C GLY A 338 14.52 3.12 -11.91
N PRO A 339 15.45 2.84 -12.84
CA PRO A 339 16.56 1.93 -12.59
C PRO A 339 17.34 2.32 -11.34
N GLN A 340 17.63 1.34 -10.49
CA GLN A 340 18.33 1.50 -9.20
C GLN A 340 17.63 2.48 -8.24
N LYS A 341 16.36 2.81 -8.47
CA LYS A 341 15.53 3.57 -7.54
C LYS A 341 14.80 2.61 -6.60
N PHE A 342 13.95 3.19 -5.76
CA PHE A 342 13.34 2.50 -4.62
C PHE A 342 12.66 1.17 -4.96
N VAL A 343 11.76 1.15 -5.95
CA VAL A 343 11.00 -0.05 -6.32
C VAL A 343 11.92 -1.13 -6.88
N ASP A 344 12.88 -0.75 -7.72
CA ASP A 344 13.84 -1.66 -8.32
C ASP A 344 14.71 -2.37 -7.26
N ASN A 345 15.17 -1.62 -6.25
CA ASN A 345 16.07 -2.18 -5.23
C ASN A 345 15.34 -2.99 -4.13
N LEU A 346 14.05 -2.75 -3.90
CA LEU A 346 13.31 -3.41 -2.81
C LEU A 346 12.56 -4.67 -3.23
N ILE A 347 12.35 -4.90 -4.51
CA ILE A 347 11.68 -6.08 -5.06
C ILE A 347 12.63 -6.82 -5.99
N ALA A 348 12.72 -8.15 -5.84
CA ALA A 348 13.78 -8.92 -6.49
C ALA A 348 13.69 -8.94 -8.03
N ALA A 349 12.49 -9.06 -8.61
CA ALA A 349 12.35 -9.26 -10.06
C ALA A 349 12.72 -8.02 -10.87
N GLU A 350 13.09 -8.22 -12.14
CA GLU A 350 13.56 -7.17 -13.05
C GLU A 350 12.58 -6.00 -13.19
N LEU A 351 13.08 -4.76 -13.17
CA LEU A 351 12.25 -3.54 -13.17
C LEU A 351 11.19 -3.53 -14.29
N GLY A 352 11.55 -3.98 -15.50
CA GLY A 352 10.62 -4.04 -16.63
C GLY A 352 9.45 -4.99 -16.37
N THR A 353 9.69 -6.13 -15.72
CA THR A 353 8.64 -7.09 -15.37
C THR A 353 7.74 -6.56 -14.26
N LEU A 354 8.32 -5.88 -13.26
CA LEU A 354 7.57 -5.22 -12.19
C LEU A 354 6.65 -4.12 -12.77
N ALA A 355 7.18 -3.29 -13.66
CA ALA A 355 6.40 -2.25 -14.34
C ALA A 355 5.25 -2.85 -15.16
N ASN A 356 5.49 -3.95 -15.88
CA ASN A 356 4.44 -4.64 -16.63
C ASN A 356 3.31 -5.13 -15.72
N LYS A 357 3.59 -5.68 -14.53
CA LYS A 357 2.53 -6.08 -13.59
C LYS A 357 1.68 -4.90 -13.11
N THR A 358 2.31 -3.76 -12.82
CA THR A 358 1.58 -2.53 -12.49
C THR A 358 0.69 -2.09 -13.66
N ILE A 359 1.23 -2.09 -14.88
CA ILE A 359 0.49 -1.72 -16.10
C ILE A 359 -0.71 -2.66 -16.32
N GLU A 360 -0.48 -3.97 -16.27
CA GLU A 360 -1.51 -5.00 -16.42
C GLU A 360 -2.61 -4.84 -15.38
N MET A 361 -2.26 -4.68 -14.11
CA MET A 361 -3.25 -4.47 -13.04
C MET A 361 -4.06 -3.19 -13.28
N ARG A 362 -3.39 -2.05 -13.56
CA ARG A 362 -4.07 -0.77 -13.79
C ARG A 362 -5.01 -0.81 -14.99
N LEU A 363 -4.62 -1.45 -16.10
CA LEU A 363 -5.44 -1.50 -17.32
C LEU A 363 -6.52 -2.58 -17.27
N SER A 364 -6.36 -3.62 -16.44
CA SER A 364 -7.35 -4.68 -16.25
C SER A 364 -8.33 -4.43 -15.09
N PHE A 365 -8.04 -3.45 -14.23
CA PHE A 365 -8.93 -2.99 -13.16
C PHE A 365 -10.28 -2.53 -13.72
N ASP A 366 -11.31 -3.34 -13.48
CA ASP A 366 -12.68 -3.02 -13.86
C ASP A 366 -13.32 -2.13 -12.81
N PHE A 367 -13.74 -0.93 -13.20
CA PHE A 367 -14.23 0.09 -12.28
C PHE A 367 -15.41 -0.39 -11.43
N TYR A 368 -16.37 -1.09 -12.04
CA TYR A 368 -17.62 -1.46 -11.37
C TYR A 368 -17.49 -2.77 -10.59
N GLU A 369 -16.69 -3.73 -11.07
CA GLU A 369 -16.44 -4.99 -10.34
C GLU A 369 -15.64 -4.78 -9.05
N ASN A 370 -14.96 -3.64 -8.92
CA ASN A 370 -14.12 -3.31 -7.78
C ASN A 370 -14.75 -2.30 -6.80
N PHE A 371 -16.06 -2.01 -6.94
CA PHE A 371 -16.78 -1.34 -5.87
C PHE A 371 -16.70 -2.19 -4.61
N LEU A 372 -16.40 -1.60 -3.44
CA LEU A 372 -16.08 -2.37 -2.24
C LEU A 372 -17.10 -3.51 -1.95
N PRO A 373 -18.43 -3.27 -1.93
CA PRO A 373 -19.39 -4.35 -1.70
C PRO A 373 -19.28 -5.48 -2.73
N ARG A 374 -19.07 -5.13 -4.00
CA ARG A 374 -18.98 -6.07 -5.12
C ARG A 374 -17.67 -6.84 -5.15
N ASP A 375 -16.55 -6.19 -4.85
CA ASP A 375 -15.26 -6.86 -4.68
C ASP A 375 -15.33 -7.91 -3.56
N LEU A 376 -15.93 -7.56 -2.42
CA LEU A 376 -16.09 -8.49 -1.30
C LEU A 376 -16.94 -9.73 -1.67
N GLU A 377 -17.98 -9.54 -2.49
CA GLU A 377 -18.78 -10.63 -3.06
C GLU A 377 -17.98 -11.45 -4.06
N ASN A 378 -17.31 -10.80 -5.01
CA ASN A 378 -16.48 -11.44 -6.05
C ASN A 378 -15.35 -12.29 -5.46
N ARG A 379 -14.78 -11.86 -4.32
CA ARG A 379 -13.76 -12.61 -3.57
C ARG A 379 -14.34 -13.63 -2.58
N ASN A 380 -15.66 -13.75 -2.47
CA ASN A 380 -16.35 -14.62 -1.50
C ASN A 380 -15.97 -14.36 -0.03
N VAL A 381 -15.85 -13.09 0.37
CA VAL A 381 -15.46 -12.67 1.73
C VAL A 381 -16.50 -11.76 2.39
N SER A 382 -17.66 -11.57 1.76
CA SER A 382 -18.76 -10.74 2.27
C SER A 382 -19.57 -11.39 3.40
N ASP A 383 -19.50 -12.72 3.57
CA ASP A 383 -20.24 -13.45 4.60
C ASP A 383 -19.66 -13.22 6.00
N THR A 384 -20.34 -12.40 6.80
CA THR A 384 -19.91 -12.04 8.16
C THR A 384 -20.16 -13.16 9.18
N THR A 385 -20.94 -14.19 8.84
CA THR A 385 -21.18 -15.34 9.72
C THR A 385 -20.07 -16.37 9.56
N ALA A 386 -19.72 -16.69 8.31
CA ALA A 386 -18.63 -17.61 8.00
C ALA A 386 -17.24 -16.97 8.19
N PHE A 387 -17.11 -15.66 7.98
CA PHE A 387 -15.88 -14.89 8.14
C PHE A 387 -16.05 -13.71 9.08
N PRO A 388 -16.09 -13.94 10.40
CA PRO A 388 -16.54 -12.93 11.36
C PRO A 388 -15.53 -11.81 11.63
N ASP A 389 -14.23 -12.08 11.53
CA ASP A 389 -13.18 -11.09 11.84
C ASP A 389 -12.47 -10.63 10.56
N TYR A 390 -13.01 -9.58 9.94
CA TYR A 390 -12.40 -8.92 8.79
C TYR A 390 -12.50 -7.39 8.90
N PRO A 391 -11.57 -6.75 9.64
CA PRO A 391 -11.64 -5.33 9.95
C PRO A 391 -11.75 -4.39 8.74
N TYR A 392 -10.96 -4.64 7.68
CA TYR A 392 -11.03 -3.84 6.45
C TYR A 392 -12.43 -3.86 5.83
N ARG A 393 -13.07 -5.03 5.73
CA ARG A 393 -14.45 -5.17 5.23
C ARG A 393 -15.42 -4.39 6.11
N ASP A 394 -15.40 -4.67 7.41
CA ASP A 394 -16.45 -4.21 8.32
C ASP A 394 -16.39 -2.71 8.57
N ASP A 395 -15.20 -2.11 8.55
CA ASP A 395 -14.99 -0.68 8.72
C ASP A 395 -15.09 0.05 7.37
N GLY A 396 -14.54 -0.53 6.31
CA GLY A 396 -14.63 -0.01 4.95
C GLY A 396 -16.07 0.12 4.45
N LEU A 397 -16.94 -0.86 4.74
CA LEU A 397 -18.36 -0.79 4.35
C LEU A 397 -19.12 0.33 5.07
N LEU A 398 -18.75 0.67 6.31
CA LEU A 398 -19.34 1.82 7.00
C LEU A 398 -19.00 3.12 6.27
N LEU A 399 -17.74 3.27 5.88
CA LEU A 399 -17.24 4.44 5.18
C LEU A 399 -17.79 4.55 3.75
N TRP A 400 -17.84 3.43 3.03
CA TRP A 400 -18.46 3.35 1.70
C TRP A 400 -19.91 3.86 1.74
N ASN A 401 -20.71 3.35 2.69
CA ASN A 401 -22.11 3.74 2.82
C ASN A 401 -22.27 5.22 3.22
N ALA A 402 -21.44 5.73 4.13
CA ALA A 402 -21.46 7.14 4.53
C ALA A 402 -21.12 8.06 3.35
N ILE A 403 -20.07 7.74 2.58
CA ILE A 403 -19.72 8.46 1.36
C ILE A 403 -20.88 8.41 0.36
N ARG A 404 -21.48 7.22 0.14
CA ARG A 404 -22.58 7.06 -0.80
C ARG A 404 -23.83 7.85 -0.43
N ASN A 405 -24.13 7.92 0.86
CA ASN A 405 -25.25 8.72 1.38
C ASN A 405 -24.99 10.21 1.17
N TRP A 406 -23.79 10.68 1.50
CA TRP A 406 -23.38 12.06 1.30
C TRP A 406 -23.45 12.47 -0.18
N VAL A 407 -22.80 11.70 -1.05
CA VAL A 407 -22.78 11.95 -2.50
C VAL A 407 -24.20 11.91 -3.08
N GLY A 408 -25.01 10.92 -2.70
CA GLY A 408 -26.40 10.82 -3.18
C GLY A 408 -27.25 12.03 -2.81
N LYS A 409 -27.11 12.55 -1.59
CA LYS A 409 -27.77 13.80 -1.16
C LYS A 409 -27.25 14.99 -1.96
N TYR A 410 -25.94 15.12 -2.10
CA TYR A 410 -25.31 16.19 -2.87
C TYR A 410 -25.81 16.22 -4.31
N ILE A 411 -25.75 15.09 -5.02
CA ILE A 411 -26.22 14.93 -6.41
C ILE A 411 -27.71 15.26 -6.54
N SER A 412 -28.53 14.86 -5.57
CA SER A 412 -29.97 15.15 -5.58
C SER A 412 -30.30 16.63 -5.40
N LEU A 413 -29.44 17.39 -4.70
CA LEU A 413 -29.60 18.83 -4.52
C LEU A 413 -29.20 19.61 -5.78
N ILE A 414 -28.15 19.17 -6.48
CA ILE A 414 -27.65 19.89 -7.67
C ILE A 414 -28.37 19.51 -8.97
N TYR A 415 -28.85 18.28 -9.09
CA TYR A 415 -29.60 17.79 -10.24
C TYR A 415 -31.03 17.42 -9.81
N PRO A 416 -32.03 18.25 -10.14
CA PRO A 416 -33.44 17.96 -9.83
C PRO A 416 -33.94 16.64 -10.46
N GLY A 417 -33.33 16.21 -11.56
CA GLY A 417 -33.62 14.95 -12.22
C GLY A 417 -32.59 14.60 -13.29
N ASP A 418 -32.75 13.41 -13.86
CA ASP A 418 -31.80 12.85 -14.83
C ASP A 418 -31.70 13.72 -16.10
N LEU A 419 -32.76 14.42 -16.50
CA LEU A 419 -32.73 15.31 -17.67
C LEU A 419 -31.74 16.47 -17.50
N GLN A 420 -31.66 17.06 -16.30
CA GLN A 420 -30.71 18.15 -16.03
C GLN A 420 -29.27 17.64 -16.02
N LEU A 421 -29.04 16.47 -15.42
CA LEU A 421 -27.74 15.77 -15.46
C LEU A 421 -27.30 15.49 -16.90
N ASN A 422 -28.21 14.97 -17.74
CA ASN A 422 -27.89 14.66 -19.14
C ASN A 422 -27.70 15.91 -20.02
N SER A 423 -28.13 17.08 -19.56
CA SER A 423 -27.95 18.37 -20.26
C SER A 423 -26.67 19.10 -19.84
N ASP A 424 -25.94 18.57 -18.86
CA ASP A 424 -24.70 19.15 -18.34
C ASP A 424 -23.50 18.79 -19.22
N ASN A 425 -23.13 19.71 -20.11
CA ASN A 425 -22.07 19.47 -21.08
C ASN A 425 -20.68 19.28 -20.46
N GLU A 426 -20.38 19.91 -19.31
CA GLU A 426 -19.10 19.73 -18.63
C GLU A 426 -19.03 18.33 -18.03
N LEU A 427 -20.10 17.88 -17.37
CA LEU A 427 -20.20 16.51 -16.84
C LEU A 427 -20.12 15.45 -17.95
N GLN A 428 -20.84 15.64 -19.07
CA GLN A 428 -20.78 14.71 -20.20
C GLN A 428 -19.37 14.66 -20.80
N SER A 429 -18.71 15.82 -20.95
CA SER A 429 -17.33 15.89 -21.45
C SER A 429 -16.33 15.22 -20.50
N TRP A 430 -16.49 15.42 -19.19
CA TRP A 430 -15.68 14.77 -18.16
C TRP A 430 -15.76 13.24 -18.22
N MET A 431 -16.99 12.69 -18.27
CA MET A 431 -17.17 11.24 -18.39
C MET A 431 -16.60 10.71 -19.71
N GLN A 432 -16.80 11.43 -20.81
CA GLN A 432 -16.31 11.03 -22.12
C GLN A 432 -14.77 11.06 -22.20
N ASP A 433 -14.11 12.06 -21.60
CA ASP A 433 -12.65 12.14 -21.54
C ASP A 433 -12.05 10.96 -20.75
N ILE A 434 -12.73 10.49 -19.69
CA ILE A 434 -12.31 9.28 -18.97
C ILE A 434 -12.46 8.02 -19.83
N VAL A 435 -13.56 7.89 -20.58
CA VAL A 435 -13.79 6.77 -21.51
C VAL A 435 -12.72 6.74 -22.59
N ASP A 436 -12.46 7.88 -23.23
CA ASP A 436 -11.59 7.97 -24.40
C ASP A 436 -10.10 7.93 -24.02
N ASN A 437 -9.72 8.59 -22.93
CA ASN A 437 -8.33 8.83 -22.58
C ASN A 437 -7.90 8.19 -21.26
N GLY A 438 -8.80 8.05 -20.29
CA GLY A 438 -8.49 7.53 -18.94
C GLY A 438 -8.21 6.02 -18.89
N LYS A 439 -8.58 5.26 -19.94
CA LYS A 439 -8.41 3.79 -20.05
C LYS A 439 -8.78 3.05 -18.75
N ILE A 440 -9.94 3.36 -18.19
CA ILE A 440 -10.47 2.64 -17.03
C ILE A 440 -11.44 1.59 -17.56
N LYS A 441 -11.10 0.30 -17.37
CA LYS A 441 -11.93 -0.80 -17.87
C LYS A 441 -13.31 -0.74 -17.22
N GLY A 442 -14.35 -0.97 -18.02
CA GLY A 442 -15.74 -0.96 -17.57
C GLY A 442 -16.35 0.42 -17.38
N PHE A 443 -15.56 1.49 -17.28
CA PHE A 443 -16.08 2.86 -17.12
C PHE A 443 -16.92 3.27 -18.34
N ARG A 444 -18.03 3.95 -18.08
CA ARG A 444 -19.02 4.35 -19.09
C ARG A 444 -19.69 5.66 -18.68
N VAL A 445 -20.19 6.40 -19.67
CA VAL A 445 -21.08 7.53 -19.44
C VAL A 445 -22.35 7.03 -18.77
N VAL A 446 -22.76 7.67 -17.68
CA VAL A 446 -23.97 7.35 -16.92
C VAL A 446 -25.01 8.44 -17.09
N SER A 447 -26.28 8.05 -17.10
CA SER A 447 -27.40 8.95 -17.43
C SER A 447 -28.40 9.14 -16.29
N THR A 448 -28.15 8.54 -15.12
CA THR A 448 -29.01 8.64 -13.94
C THR A 448 -28.26 9.23 -12.76
N ARG A 449 -28.98 9.92 -11.88
CA ARG A 449 -28.40 10.46 -10.63
C ARG A 449 -27.86 9.36 -9.72
N ASP A 450 -28.47 8.19 -9.73
CA ASP A 450 -28.07 7.07 -8.88
C ASP A 450 -26.74 6.49 -9.36
N ASP A 451 -26.60 6.23 -10.66
CA ASP A 451 -25.34 5.77 -11.26
C ASP A 451 -24.21 6.79 -11.08
N LEU A 452 -24.50 8.09 -11.23
CA LEU A 452 -23.49 9.14 -10.98
C LEU A 452 -23.06 9.16 -9.51
N SER A 453 -24.00 8.93 -8.58
CA SER A 453 -23.70 8.86 -7.16
C SER A 453 -22.80 7.67 -6.84
N ASP A 454 -23.04 6.52 -7.46
CA ASP A 454 -22.18 5.33 -7.35
C ASP A 454 -20.77 5.59 -7.90
N VAL A 455 -20.67 6.19 -9.09
CA VAL A 455 -19.40 6.55 -9.73
C VAL A 455 -18.57 7.46 -8.83
N LEU A 456 -19.17 8.55 -8.33
CA LEU A 456 -18.48 9.51 -7.47
C LEU A 456 -18.13 8.92 -6.12
N THR A 457 -18.96 8.01 -5.58
CA THR A 457 -18.64 7.26 -4.37
C THR A 457 -17.38 6.43 -4.54
N MET A 458 -17.27 5.68 -5.64
CA MET A 458 -16.08 4.87 -5.93
C MET A 458 -14.83 5.75 -6.07
N ILE A 459 -14.92 6.89 -6.75
CA ILE A 459 -13.79 7.82 -6.91
C ILE A 459 -13.33 8.33 -5.55
N ILE A 460 -14.25 8.84 -4.73
CA ILE A 460 -13.95 9.38 -3.40
C ILE A 460 -13.41 8.29 -2.48
N PHE A 461 -14.03 7.11 -2.46
CA PHE A 461 -13.59 5.97 -1.67
C PHE A 461 -12.17 5.52 -2.06
N THR A 462 -11.89 5.43 -3.36
CA THR A 462 -10.56 5.04 -3.86
C THR A 462 -9.49 6.05 -3.45
N ALA A 463 -9.78 7.34 -3.60
CA ALA A 463 -8.83 8.41 -3.30
C ALA A 463 -8.58 8.60 -1.80
N SER A 464 -9.53 8.22 -0.95
CA SER A 464 -9.45 8.39 0.51
C SER A 464 -9.26 7.06 1.23
N VAL A 465 -10.37 6.34 1.47
CA VAL A 465 -10.44 5.14 2.30
C VAL A 465 -9.54 4.01 1.78
N GLN A 466 -9.60 3.71 0.49
CA GLN A 466 -8.84 2.62 -0.11
C GLN A 466 -7.34 2.90 -0.04
N HIS A 467 -6.93 4.09 -0.48
CA HIS A 467 -5.55 4.52 -0.39
C HIS A 467 -5.04 4.49 1.05
N ALA A 468 -5.80 5.03 2.01
CA ALA A 468 -5.44 4.97 3.42
C ALA A 468 -5.24 3.53 3.93
N ALA A 469 -6.16 2.62 3.60
CA ALA A 469 -6.10 1.21 3.98
C ALA A 469 -4.86 0.49 3.44
N LEU A 470 -4.35 0.88 2.27
CA LEU A 470 -3.20 0.24 1.62
C LEU A 470 -1.87 0.95 1.87
N ASN A 471 -1.89 2.25 2.19
CA ASN A 471 -0.68 3.05 2.37
C ASN A 471 -0.22 3.10 3.83
N PHE A 472 -1.05 3.56 4.76
CA PHE A 472 -0.60 3.82 6.14
C PHE A 472 -0.11 2.57 6.91
N PRO A 473 -0.58 1.34 6.64
CA PRO A 473 0.00 0.14 7.22
C PRO A 473 1.47 -0.10 6.82
N GLN A 474 2.02 0.58 5.81
CA GLN A 474 3.43 0.48 5.46
C GLN A 474 4.34 0.75 6.67
N LYS A 475 4.00 1.73 7.51
CA LYS A 475 4.75 2.04 8.73
C LYS A 475 4.71 0.90 9.74
N SER A 476 3.54 0.33 10.02
CA SER A 476 3.36 -0.68 11.07
C SER A 476 3.74 -2.11 10.64
N HIS A 477 3.64 -2.43 9.35
CA HIS A 477 3.77 -3.80 8.84
C HIS A 477 4.98 -3.99 7.91
N MET A 478 5.32 -2.98 7.10
CA MET A 478 6.32 -3.14 6.03
C MET A 478 7.69 -2.57 6.38
N MET A 479 7.77 -1.70 7.38
CA MET A 479 9.00 -0.97 7.72
C MET A 479 10.10 -1.88 8.30
N TYR A 480 9.76 -2.82 9.17
CA TYR A 480 10.73 -3.72 9.80
C TYR A 480 11.21 -4.80 8.83
N ALA A 481 12.50 -4.80 8.50
CA ALA A 481 13.07 -5.75 7.53
C ALA A 481 12.87 -7.23 7.92
N PRO A 482 13.08 -7.64 9.18
CA PRO A 482 12.83 -9.03 9.57
C PRO A 482 11.38 -9.49 9.46
N ALA A 483 10.40 -8.59 9.44
CA ALA A 483 8.99 -8.97 9.31
C ALA A 483 8.53 -9.16 7.87
N MET A 484 8.94 -8.27 6.95
CA MET A 484 8.49 -8.31 5.57
C MET A 484 9.58 -7.80 4.62
N VAL A 485 10.00 -8.63 3.68
CA VAL A 485 10.96 -8.26 2.63
C VAL A 485 10.26 -8.26 1.28
N GLY A 486 10.85 -7.67 0.23
CA GLY A 486 10.38 -7.83 -1.16
C GLY A 486 11.39 -8.56 -2.03
N SER A 487 12.57 -8.82 -1.48
CA SER A 487 13.69 -9.49 -2.10
C SER A 487 14.36 -10.31 -1.01
N LEU A 488 14.30 -11.63 -1.16
CA LEU A 488 15.00 -12.59 -0.31
C LEU A 488 16.46 -12.66 -0.77
N THR A 489 17.41 -12.78 0.14
CA THR A 489 18.85 -12.93 -0.22
C THR A 489 19.29 -14.39 -0.35
N GLU A 490 18.40 -15.32 -0.01
CA GLU A 490 18.59 -16.76 -0.14
C GLU A 490 17.36 -17.40 -0.76
N LYS A 491 17.53 -18.60 -1.31
CA LYS A 491 16.45 -19.36 -1.94
C LYS A 491 15.38 -19.78 -0.93
N LYS A 492 14.15 -19.99 -1.40
CA LYS A 492 13.05 -20.58 -0.61
C LYS A 492 13.45 -21.92 0.02
N PRO A 493 12.87 -22.30 1.17
CA PRO A 493 13.07 -23.63 1.73
C PRO A 493 12.43 -24.69 0.83
N VAL A 494 13.07 -25.85 0.72
CA VAL A 494 12.54 -27.04 0.00
C VAL A 494 12.24 -28.22 0.94
N ASN A 495 12.43 -28.02 2.25
CA ASN A 495 12.11 -29.01 3.28
C ASN A 495 11.61 -28.27 4.53
N LEU A 496 10.68 -28.87 5.27
CA LEU A 496 10.21 -28.32 6.55
C LEU A 496 11.27 -28.49 7.66
N ALA A 497 11.95 -29.63 7.69
CA ALA A 497 12.99 -29.97 8.67
C ALA A 497 14.40 -29.52 8.25
N GLY A 498 15.32 -29.43 9.21
CA GLY A 498 16.75 -29.19 8.95
C GLY A 498 17.14 -27.73 8.71
N ASN A 499 16.17 -26.81 8.76
CA ASN A 499 16.44 -25.38 8.72
C ASN A 499 16.80 -24.82 10.10
N THR A 500 17.61 -23.78 10.12
CA THR A 500 18.07 -23.12 11.35
C THR A 500 17.69 -21.63 11.35
N LYS A 501 17.80 -20.98 12.51
CA LYS A 501 17.66 -19.52 12.62
C LYS A 501 18.61 -18.78 11.67
N ALA A 502 19.84 -19.29 11.51
CA ALA A 502 20.83 -18.70 10.61
C ALA A 502 20.38 -18.75 9.15
N HIS A 503 19.77 -19.86 8.70
CA HIS A 503 19.20 -19.96 7.35
C HIS A 503 18.04 -18.97 7.13
N TRP A 504 17.22 -18.74 8.16
CA TRP A 504 16.14 -17.76 8.09
C TRP A 504 16.68 -16.32 8.05
N ILE A 505 17.66 -15.98 8.91
CA ILE A 505 18.32 -14.67 8.90
C ILE A 505 19.03 -14.42 7.56
N SER A 506 19.63 -15.43 6.95
CA SER A 506 20.30 -15.27 5.66
C SER A 506 19.34 -14.94 4.52
N MET A 507 18.01 -15.10 4.68
CA MET A 507 17.02 -14.60 3.72
C MET A 507 16.78 -13.09 3.82
N LEU A 508 17.17 -12.46 4.93
CA LEU A 508 16.91 -11.05 5.22
C LEU A 508 17.89 -10.13 4.47
N PRO A 509 17.46 -8.92 4.08
CA PRO A 509 18.31 -8.03 3.31
C PRO A 509 19.44 -7.46 4.17
N GLY A 510 20.50 -6.98 3.53
CA GLY A 510 21.55 -6.23 4.22
C GLY A 510 21.02 -4.97 4.90
N THR A 511 21.75 -4.48 5.91
CA THR A 511 21.31 -3.37 6.78
C THR A 511 21.15 -2.06 6.02
N VAL A 512 21.89 -1.84 4.93
CA VAL A 512 21.73 -0.65 4.08
C VAL A 512 20.35 -0.62 3.43
N ARG A 513 19.90 -1.74 2.85
CA ARG A 513 18.56 -1.89 2.29
C ARG A 513 17.48 -1.80 3.36
N ALA A 514 17.74 -2.37 4.54
CA ALA A 514 16.82 -2.26 5.68
C ALA A 514 16.66 -0.80 6.17
N ALA A 515 17.74 -0.02 6.22
CA ALA A 515 17.68 1.41 6.57
C ALA A 515 16.87 2.22 5.55
N ALA A 516 17.03 1.94 4.25
CA ALA A 516 16.26 2.60 3.19
C ALA A 516 14.74 2.38 3.36
N LYS A 517 14.32 1.21 3.88
CA LYS A 517 12.92 0.95 4.23
C LYS A 517 12.42 1.84 5.37
N ILE A 518 13.23 2.10 6.38
CA ILE A 518 12.85 3.00 7.49
C ILE A 518 12.58 4.40 6.94
N GLN A 519 13.45 4.87 6.05
CA GLN A 519 13.36 6.20 5.45
C GLN A 519 12.07 6.38 4.65
N ILE A 520 11.88 5.54 3.64
CA ILE A 520 10.76 5.70 2.72
C ILE A 520 9.39 5.49 3.38
N TYR A 521 9.23 4.49 4.26
CA TYR A 521 7.93 4.17 4.86
C TYR A 521 7.61 5.11 6.03
N THR A 522 8.61 5.80 6.60
CA THR A 522 8.36 6.93 7.48
C THR A 522 7.76 8.11 6.71
N LEU A 523 8.20 8.35 5.47
CA LEU A 523 7.65 9.43 4.64
C LEU A 523 6.29 9.03 4.07
N LEU A 524 6.21 7.90 3.35
CA LEU A 524 5.01 7.41 2.69
C LEU A 524 3.83 7.19 3.65
N ALA A 525 4.07 6.62 4.83
CA ALA A 525 2.99 6.36 5.79
C ALA A 525 2.99 7.33 6.99
N GLY A 526 3.71 8.45 6.91
CA GLY A 526 3.80 9.43 8.00
C GLY A 526 3.09 10.75 7.72
N VAL A 527 2.86 11.10 6.45
CA VAL A 527 2.24 12.37 6.09
C VAL A 527 0.73 12.16 5.95
N TYR A 528 -0.03 12.60 6.95
CA TYR A 528 -1.50 12.62 6.89
C TYR A 528 -1.95 14.02 6.48
N ASN A 529 -2.10 14.31 5.18
CA ASN A 529 -2.52 15.64 4.70
C ASN A 529 -3.99 15.70 4.29
N GLY A 530 -4.76 16.53 4.99
CA GLY A 530 -6.22 16.57 4.87
C GLY A 530 -6.90 15.45 5.64
N TYR A 531 -8.23 15.41 5.57
CA TYR A 531 -9.05 14.32 6.12
C TYR A 531 -10.40 14.20 5.40
N LEU A 532 -10.95 12.98 5.37
CA LEU A 532 -12.24 12.67 4.77
C LEU A 532 -13.34 13.51 5.44
N GLY A 533 -14.08 14.27 4.62
CA GLY A 533 -15.16 15.16 5.07
C GLY A 533 -14.74 16.61 5.32
N GLU A 534 -13.47 16.99 5.10
CA GLU A 534 -13.03 18.38 5.29
C GLU A 534 -13.58 19.33 4.22
N TYR A 535 -13.64 18.91 2.95
CA TYR A 535 -14.08 19.70 1.79
C TYR A 535 -13.51 21.13 1.74
N VAL A 536 -12.20 21.23 1.49
CA VAL A 536 -11.48 22.50 1.31
C VAL A 536 -10.78 22.61 -0.04
N ASP A 537 -10.62 23.84 -0.53
CA ASP A 537 -9.86 24.15 -1.74
C ASP A 537 -8.34 24.04 -1.51
N LYS A 538 -7.55 24.28 -2.56
CA LYS A 538 -6.08 24.24 -2.51
C LYS A 538 -5.44 25.25 -1.53
N ASN A 539 -6.17 26.27 -1.10
CA ASN A 539 -5.72 27.26 -0.14
C ASN A 539 -6.19 26.93 1.29
N GLY A 540 -6.97 25.85 1.46
CA GLY A 540 -7.57 25.47 2.73
C GLY A 540 -8.87 26.18 3.06
N ASN A 541 -9.50 26.86 2.09
CA ASN A 541 -10.80 27.50 2.31
C ASN A 541 -11.93 26.47 2.19
N GLU A 542 -12.97 26.58 3.02
CA GLU A 542 -14.15 25.72 2.94
C GLU A 542 -14.84 25.85 1.58
N ILE A 543 -15.09 24.72 0.92
CA ILE A 543 -15.81 24.67 -0.36
C ILE A 543 -17.30 24.84 -0.15
N PHE A 544 -17.84 24.25 0.92
CA PHE A 544 -19.25 24.29 1.25
C PHE A 544 -19.42 25.02 2.58
N ASN A 545 -20.10 26.16 2.54
CA ASN A 545 -20.39 26.97 3.71
C ASN A 545 -21.88 27.30 3.77
N GLN A 546 -22.37 27.58 4.98
CA GLN A 546 -23.78 27.81 5.24
C GLN A 546 -24.35 29.02 4.48
N SER A 547 -23.53 30.05 4.24
CA SER A 547 -23.96 31.27 3.55
C SER A 547 -24.19 31.07 2.05
N ASP A 548 -23.47 30.15 1.42
CA ASP A 548 -23.56 29.90 -0.01
C ASP A 548 -24.72 28.96 -0.36
N ASP A 549 -24.88 27.87 0.40
CA ASP A 549 -25.97 26.90 0.23
C ASP A 549 -26.23 26.14 1.54
N GLU A 550 -27.31 26.50 2.24
CA GLU A 550 -27.70 25.90 3.52
C GLU A 550 -28.00 24.40 3.40
N PHE A 551 -28.57 23.95 2.28
CA PHE A 551 -28.96 22.55 2.11
C PHE A 551 -27.75 21.65 1.88
N ILE A 552 -26.83 22.08 1.02
CA ILE A 552 -25.56 21.37 0.80
C ILE A 552 -24.74 21.35 2.09
N TYR A 553 -24.66 22.49 2.80
CA TYR A 553 -23.94 22.57 4.05
C TYR A 553 -24.55 21.67 5.13
N SER A 554 -25.88 21.63 5.27
CA SER A 554 -26.58 20.73 6.19
C SER A 554 -26.26 19.27 5.89
N ALA A 555 -26.30 18.87 4.61
CA ALA A 555 -25.96 17.52 4.20
C ALA A 555 -24.48 17.17 4.51
N LEU A 556 -23.56 18.14 4.41
CA LEU A 556 -22.16 17.95 4.77
C LEU A 556 -21.99 17.79 6.29
N VAL A 557 -22.73 18.55 7.09
CA VAL A 557 -22.73 18.40 8.55
C VAL A 557 -23.21 17.00 8.94
N GLU A 558 -24.29 16.51 8.32
CA GLU A 558 -24.77 15.14 8.55
C GLU A 558 -23.71 14.08 8.19
N PHE A 559 -22.97 14.27 7.10
CA PHE A 559 -21.86 13.38 6.74
C PHE A 559 -20.75 13.38 7.80
N ARG A 560 -20.36 14.56 8.31
CA ARG A 560 -19.34 14.69 9.37
C ARG A 560 -19.79 14.06 10.69
N ASP A 561 -21.08 14.17 11.02
CA ASP A 561 -21.67 13.50 12.18
C ASP A 561 -21.65 11.97 12.02
N GLU A 562 -21.96 11.47 10.83
CA GLU A 562 -21.88 10.04 10.51
C GLU A 562 -20.44 9.51 10.62
N LEU A 563 -19.45 10.24 10.10
CA LEU A 563 -18.02 9.90 10.26
C LEU A 563 -17.60 9.90 11.74
N SER A 564 -18.11 10.82 12.55
CA SER A 564 -17.84 10.85 13.99
C SER A 564 -18.42 9.62 14.70
N ALA A 565 -19.64 9.21 14.33
CA ALA A 565 -20.26 7.99 14.85
C ALA A 565 -19.50 6.72 14.41
N ILE A 566 -19.03 6.67 13.16
CA ILE A 566 -18.18 5.59 12.65
C ILE A 566 -16.88 5.51 13.45
N SER A 567 -16.24 6.64 13.74
CA SER A 567 -15.03 6.70 14.57
C SER A 567 -15.25 6.06 15.95
N ALA A 568 -16.37 6.37 16.62
CA ALA A 568 -16.72 5.78 17.91
C ALA A 568 -16.96 4.27 17.80
N LYS A 569 -17.64 3.83 16.73
CA LYS A 569 -17.91 2.41 16.47
C LYS A 569 -16.64 1.61 16.23
N ILE A 570 -15.71 2.12 15.42
CA ILE A 570 -14.42 1.47 15.15
C ILE A 570 -13.58 1.36 16.43
N LYS A 571 -13.53 2.42 17.25
CA LYS A 571 -12.84 2.38 18.56
C LYS A 571 -13.42 1.31 19.48
N SER A 572 -14.74 1.19 19.56
CA SER A 572 -15.38 0.12 20.34
C SER A 572 -15.12 -1.29 19.78
N ARG A 573 -15.03 -1.45 18.45
CA ARG A 573 -14.61 -2.72 17.84
C ARG A 573 -13.16 -3.06 18.21
N ASN A 574 -12.27 -2.08 18.21
CA ASN A 574 -10.85 -2.26 18.53
C ASN A 574 -10.61 -2.76 19.96
N GLU A 575 -11.54 -2.54 20.91
CA GLU A 575 -11.47 -3.11 22.26
C GLU A 575 -11.61 -4.64 22.29
N LYS A 576 -12.17 -5.24 21.22
CA LYS A 576 -12.47 -6.68 21.14
C LYS A 576 -11.68 -7.41 20.07
N ARG A 577 -11.05 -6.69 19.15
CA ARG A 577 -10.22 -7.26 18.09
C ARG A 577 -8.95 -7.85 18.67
N TYR A 578 -8.37 -8.82 17.96
CA TYR A 578 -7.05 -9.37 18.30
C TYR A 578 -5.98 -8.27 18.33
N HIS A 579 -5.97 -7.38 17.33
CA HIS A 579 -5.27 -6.10 17.37
C HIS A 579 -6.14 -4.95 16.87
N PRO A 580 -6.00 -3.73 17.44
CA PRO A 580 -6.67 -2.54 16.93
C PRO A 580 -6.38 -2.33 15.44
N TYR A 581 -7.44 -2.14 14.65
CA TYR A 581 -7.36 -1.68 13.27
C TYR A 581 -7.76 -0.20 13.24
N GLU A 582 -6.76 0.67 13.19
CA GLU A 582 -6.94 2.12 13.38
C GLU A 582 -6.87 2.92 12.08
N THR A 583 -6.41 2.29 11.00
CA THR A 583 -6.21 2.94 9.70
C THR A 583 -7.50 3.55 9.15
N LEU A 584 -8.63 2.88 9.36
CA LEU A 584 -9.94 3.34 8.88
C LEU A 584 -10.75 4.15 9.89
N ILE A 585 -10.12 4.67 10.95
CA ILE A 585 -10.73 5.73 11.76
C ILE A 585 -10.74 7.00 10.89
N PRO A 586 -11.89 7.65 10.62
CA PRO A 586 -11.99 8.82 9.73
C PRO A 586 -10.93 9.91 9.90
N ALA A 587 -10.52 10.23 11.13
CA ALA A 587 -9.48 11.23 11.40
C ALA A 587 -8.08 10.84 10.85
N ASN A 588 -7.86 9.56 10.55
CA ASN A 588 -6.64 9.01 9.98
C ASN A 588 -6.74 8.78 8.46
N ILE A 589 -7.83 9.22 7.82
CA ILE A 589 -8.08 9.02 6.39
C ILE A 589 -7.97 10.37 5.69
N PRO A 590 -6.89 10.68 4.96
CA PRO A 590 -6.82 11.83 4.07
C PRO A 590 -7.93 11.86 3.03
N ALA A 591 -8.25 13.06 2.52
CA ALA A 591 -9.26 13.19 1.47
C ALA A 591 -8.78 12.67 0.10
N SER A 592 -7.47 12.69 -0.18
CA SER A 592 -6.91 12.32 -1.48
C SER A 592 -5.67 11.44 -1.38
N VAL A 593 -5.24 10.92 -2.53
CA VAL A 593 -3.94 10.28 -2.70
C VAL A 593 -2.88 11.38 -2.79
N ASN A 594 -2.36 11.81 -1.64
CA ASN A 594 -1.29 12.81 -1.62
C ASN A 594 -0.07 12.37 -0.83
N ILE A 595 -0.20 11.30 -0.03
CA ILE A 595 0.82 10.32 0.38
C ILE A 595 0.25 9.42 1.47
#